data_AF-A0A3N5NF45-F1
#
_entry.id   AF-A0A3N5NF45-F1
#
_cell.length_a   1.000
_cell.length_b   1.000
_cell.length_c   1.000
_cell.angle_alpha   90.00
_cell.angle_beta   90.00
_cell.angle_gamma   90.00
#
_symmetry.space_group_name_H-M   'P 1'
#
loop_
_entity.id
_entity.type
_entity.pdbx_description
1 polymer ?
#
loop_
_entity_poly.entity_id
_entity_poly.type
_entity_poly.pdbx_seq_one_letter_code
_entity_poly.pdbx_strand_id
1 'polypeptide(L)'
;MNQVQNVGKRRLVDAAPEVLLVAKGDGTASKRVSRLRREGRVRPLYRGVYNTNLAATDEDVVARNWSRILAYLAPGVVLSHRSAFDMVPHAGELFISRAQGRRDYQLPGLTIGATVRADRGPLLDAAHAGARDVPYGDLYVASPARAYLECLTADARQASRLLPIEEVERRLEQMLAVRGERSLNGLRDAAREVADRLDLTAQFVRLDKLIGALLGTRPARHLSSRPAIARALGMPYDEQRVNLFERVAGQLRTYPFADLDEPARAGRARDMFAFVESYFSNYIEGTTFTVEEAEEIVFKGKLVPQRHEDSHDVLGTFDAAARDPFYSQPPATEEDFLEWNRQVNAKVMGARSAVSPGEWKQRLNQAGNTFFVLPELVEGTLRKAWPLFATMDLAMQR
;
A
#
# COMPACT_ATOMS: atom_id res chain seq x y z
N MET A 1 -12.94 14.07 59.98
CA MET A 1 -13.77 14.01 58.76
C MET A 1 -13.38 15.19 57.88
N ASN A 2 -12.23 15.11 57.23
CA ASN A 2 -11.96 14.57 55.90
C ASN A 2 -12.26 15.56 54.75
N GLN A 3 -11.14 16.00 54.16
CA GLN A 3 -10.94 16.25 52.73
C GLN A 3 -11.81 17.32 52.06
N VAL A 4 -11.27 18.54 52.02
CA VAL A 4 -11.27 19.30 50.76
C VAL A 4 -9.81 19.35 50.31
N GLN A 5 -9.50 18.45 49.37
CA GLN A 5 -8.17 18.29 48.82
C GLN A 5 -7.71 19.61 48.20
N ASN A 6 -6.55 20.01 48.68
CA ASN A 6 -5.65 20.99 48.11
C ASN A 6 -5.42 20.64 46.63
N VAL A 7 -6.15 21.30 45.71
CA VAL A 7 -5.87 21.31 44.26
C VAL A 7 -4.63 22.18 44.01
N GLY A 8 -3.55 21.80 44.69
CA GLY A 8 -2.25 22.42 44.60
C GLY A 8 -1.48 21.76 43.46
N LYS A 9 -1.14 22.56 42.45
CA LYS A 9 -0.02 22.29 41.53
C LYS A 9 -0.16 21.01 40.70
N ARG A 10 -1.10 20.97 39.74
CA ARG A 10 -0.71 20.53 38.39
C ARG A 10 0.24 21.61 37.84
N ARG A 11 1.51 21.55 38.27
CA ARG A 11 2.57 22.39 37.71
C ARG A 11 2.60 22.11 36.21
N LEU A 12 2.72 23.17 35.42
CA LEU A 12 3.22 23.16 34.05
C LEU A 12 4.53 22.35 33.95
N VAL A 13 4.43 21.03 33.88
CA VAL A 13 5.53 20.13 33.49
C VAL A 13 5.41 19.79 31.99
N ASP A 14 4.28 20.14 31.37
CA ASP A 14 3.90 19.83 29.97
C ASP A 14 4.53 20.74 28.89
N ALA A 15 5.49 21.60 29.23
CA ALA A 15 6.10 22.51 28.25
C ALA A 15 7.48 22.07 27.74
N ALA A 16 8.01 20.94 28.23
CA ALA A 16 9.29 20.41 27.76
C ALA A 16 9.06 19.40 26.63
N PRO A 17 9.80 19.48 25.52
CA PRO A 17 9.74 18.44 24.50
C PRO A 17 10.13 17.09 25.10
N GLU A 18 9.54 16.02 24.58
CA GLU A 18 9.78 14.65 25.02
C GLU A 18 11.27 14.25 24.94
N VAL A 19 11.98 14.81 23.96
CA VAL A 19 13.43 14.69 23.82
C VAL A 19 14.09 16.05 24.03
N LEU A 20 15.04 16.09 24.96
CA LEU A 20 15.95 17.22 25.18
C LEU A 20 17.29 16.96 24.49
N LEU A 21 17.73 17.96 23.73
CA LEU A 21 18.98 17.95 22.98
C LEU A 21 19.93 18.99 23.58
N VAL A 22 21.16 18.59 23.89
CA VAL A 22 22.17 19.44 24.56
C VAL A 22 23.43 19.46 23.72
N ALA A 23 23.59 20.53 22.94
CA ALA A 23 24.72 20.72 22.06
C ALA A 23 26.07 20.68 22.81
N LYS A 24 27.08 20.12 22.17
CA LYS A 24 28.45 20.13 22.69
C LYS A 24 28.92 21.57 22.83
N GLY A 25 29.36 21.96 24.03
CA GLY A 25 29.83 23.31 24.31
C GLY A 25 28.80 24.24 24.97
N ASP A 26 27.53 23.84 25.04
CA ASP A 26 26.53 24.60 25.80
C ASP A 26 26.62 24.28 27.30
N GLY A 27 27.43 25.06 28.01
CA GLY A 27 27.64 24.91 29.45
C GLY A 27 26.38 25.16 30.28
N THR A 28 25.50 26.05 29.83
CA THR A 28 24.26 26.39 30.53
C THR A 28 23.24 25.25 30.43
N ALA A 29 23.02 24.73 29.22
CA ALA A 29 22.14 23.57 29.01
C ALA A 29 22.71 22.31 29.69
N SER A 30 24.02 22.11 29.66
CA SER A 30 24.69 20.98 30.34
C SER A 30 24.50 21.01 31.86
N LYS A 31 24.63 22.19 32.49
CA LYS A 31 24.35 22.37 33.94
C LYS A 31 22.87 22.12 34.24
N ARG A 32 21.96 22.64 33.40
CA ARG A 32 20.51 22.45 33.54
C ARG A 32 20.13 20.97 33.48
N VAL A 33 20.62 20.22 32.49
CA VAL A 33 20.29 18.79 32.35
C VAL A 33 20.96 17.96 33.44
N SER A 34 22.17 18.30 33.87
CA SER A 34 22.80 17.66 35.04
C SER A 34 21.99 17.83 36.33
N ARG A 35 21.31 18.98 36.51
CA ARG A 35 20.37 19.18 37.62
C ARG A 35 19.11 18.32 37.43
N LEU A 36 18.48 18.35 36.26
CA LEU A 36 17.28 17.55 35.98
C LEU A 36 17.51 16.04 36.14
N ARG A 37 18.70 15.55 35.76
CA ARG A 37 19.08 14.14 35.92
C ARG A 37 19.20 13.76 37.40
N ARG A 38 19.80 14.62 38.22
CA ARG A 38 19.88 14.41 39.68
C ARG A 38 18.51 14.46 40.35
N GLU A 39 17.60 15.28 39.84
CA GLU A 39 16.20 15.35 40.27
C GLU A 39 15.36 14.16 39.77
N GLY A 40 15.94 13.22 39.00
CA GLY A 40 15.23 12.08 38.44
C GLY A 40 14.19 12.46 37.39
N ARG A 41 14.31 13.64 36.77
CA ARG A 41 13.33 14.19 35.80
C ARG A 41 13.65 13.91 34.34
N VAL A 42 14.84 13.37 34.07
CA VAL A 42 15.31 13.00 32.73
C VAL A 42 16.18 11.74 32.78
N ARG A 43 16.13 10.93 31.73
CA ARG A 43 17.01 9.76 31.52
C ARG A 43 17.89 9.96 30.28
N PRO A 44 19.18 9.58 30.31
CA PRO A 44 20.04 9.67 29.13
C PRO A 44 19.68 8.59 28.10
N LEU A 45 19.49 8.98 26.84
CA LEU A 45 19.31 8.06 25.70
C LEU A 45 20.62 7.90 24.90
N TYR A 46 21.34 9.01 24.72
CA TYR A 46 22.61 9.07 24.02
C TYR A 46 23.41 10.30 24.48
N ARG A 47 24.65 10.44 24.03
CA ARG A 47 25.45 11.64 24.31
C ARG A 47 24.73 12.90 23.80
N GLY A 48 24.30 13.75 24.75
CA GLY A 48 23.58 14.99 24.45
C GLY A 48 22.10 14.80 24.11
N VAL A 49 21.53 13.60 24.31
CA VAL A 49 20.13 13.28 24.04
C VAL A 49 19.51 12.68 25.29
N TYR A 50 18.42 13.27 25.77
CA TYR A 50 17.79 12.90 27.03
C TYR A 50 16.28 12.78 26.87
N ASN A 51 15.71 11.74 27.48
CA ASN A 51 14.28 11.47 27.58
C ASN A 51 13.67 12.22 28.77
N THR A 52 12.60 13.00 28.55
CA THR A 52 11.80 13.62 29.64
C THR A 52 10.53 12.83 29.97
N ASN A 53 10.10 11.93 29.08
CA ASN A 53 8.96 11.04 29.29
C ASN A 53 9.40 9.76 30.00
N LEU A 54 9.37 9.81 31.33
CA LEU A 54 9.79 8.70 32.19
C LEU A 54 8.78 7.55 32.25
N ALA A 55 7.55 7.76 31.78
CA ALA A 55 6.50 6.73 31.75
C ALA A 55 6.63 5.81 30.53
N ALA A 56 7.18 6.30 29.42
CA ALA A 56 7.43 5.50 28.22
C ALA A 56 8.76 4.72 28.31
N THR A 57 8.86 3.64 27.53
CA THR A 57 10.15 2.96 27.30
C THR A 57 11.08 3.87 26.50
N ASP A 58 12.39 3.66 26.63
CA ASP A 58 13.37 4.47 25.91
C ASP A 58 13.33 4.14 24.40
N GLU A 59 13.04 2.89 24.05
CA GLU A 59 12.82 2.41 22.69
C GLU A 59 11.66 3.13 22.01
N ASP A 60 10.50 3.24 22.67
CA ASP A 60 9.33 3.91 22.08
C ASP A 60 9.58 5.42 21.88
N VAL A 61 10.29 6.05 22.83
CA VAL A 61 10.68 7.47 22.73
C VAL A 61 11.63 7.68 21.55
N VAL A 62 12.65 6.83 21.40
CA VAL A 62 13.58 6.89 20.27
C VAL A 62 12.85 6.64 18.96
N ALA A 63 12.00 5.63 18.89
CA ALA A 63 11.28 5.25 17.67
C ALA A 63 10.40 6.37 17.13
N ARG A 64 9.66 7.10 17.98
CA ARG A 64 8.81 8.22 17.51
C ARG A 64 9.55 9.55 17.32
N ASN A 65 10.76 9.69 17.86
CA ASN A 65 11.57 10.91 17.76
C ASN A 65 12.84 10.73 16.91
N TRP A 66 12.95 9.64 16.14
CA TRP A 66 14.18 9.25 15.44
C TRP A 66 14.73 10.36 14.55
N SER A 67 13.86 11.07 13.83
CA SER A 67 14.24 12.09 12.85
C SER A 67 14.86 13.31 13.52
N ARG A 68 14.26 13.76 14.62
CA ARG A 68 14.78 14.87 15.43
C ARG A 68 16.08 14.51 16.14
N ILE A 69 16.20 13.29 16.64
CA ILE A 69 17.44 12.79 17.25
C ILE A 69 18.54 12.75 16.17
N LEU A 70 18.25 12.21 14.99
CA LEU A 70 19.21 12.11 13.89
C LEU A 70 19.65 13.49 13.38
N ALA A 71 18.72 14.43 13.21
CA ALA A 71 19.01 15.83 12.85
C ALA A 71 20.04 16.47 13.80
N TYR A 72 19.91 16.20 15.09
CA TYR A 72 20.87 16.67 16.09
C TYR A 72 22.21 15.93 16.05
N LEU A 73 22.18 14.60 15.94
CA LEU A 73 23.38 13.77 15.98
C LEU A 73 24.23 13.86 14.71
N ALA A 74 23.60 14.15 13.59
CA ALA A 74 24.19 14.14 12.26
C ALA A 74 23.46 15.14 11.33
N PRO A 75 23.60 16.46 11.56
CA PRO A 75 22.97 17.45 10.69
C PRO A 75 23.51 17.34 9.26
N GLY A 76 22.63 17.53 8.28
CA GLY A 76 22.93 17.53 6.85
C GLY A 76 23.19 16.15 6.23
N VAL A 77 22.93 15.05 6.94
CA VAL A 77 23.05 13.70 6.36
C VAL A 77 21.84 13.36 5.48
N VAL A 78 22.04 12.37 4.61
CA VAL A 78 21.03 11.89 3.67
C VAL A 78 20.48 10.56 4.17
N LEU A 79 19.17 10.46 4.40
CA LEU A 79 18.49 9.18 4.57
C LEU A 79 18.56 8.42 3.25
N SER A 80 19.10 7.19 3.27
CA SER A 80 19.65 6.54 2.08
C SER A 80 19.25 5.06 2.01
N HIS A 81 19.53 4.41 0.88
CA HIS A 81 19.17 3.01 0.63
C HIS A 81 17.68 2.73 0.98
N ARG A 82 17.36 1.62 1.66
CA ARG A 82 15.97 1.27 2.00
C ARG A 82 15.27 2.30 2.88
N SER A 83 16.00 3.01 3.73
CA SER A 83 15.40 3.97 4.67
C SER A 83 14.83 5.21 3.97
N ALA A 84 15.30 5.54 2.76
CA ALA A 84 14.78 6.66 1.99
C ALA A 84 13.35 6.44 1.45
N PHE A 85 12.91 5.19 1.32
CA PHE A 85 11.62 4.86 0.73
C PHE A 85 10.45 5.10 1.68
N ASP A 86 10.51 4.50 2.88
CA ASP A 86 9.38 4.49 3.81
C ASP A 86 9.59 5.49 4.96
N MET A 87 10.79 6.06 5.09
CA MET A 87 11.16 7.04 6.13
C MET A 87 10.82 6.59 7.55
N VAL A 88 10.95 5.29 7.80
CA VAL A 88 10.72 4.67 9.11
C VAL A 88 11.86 3.68 9.42
N PRO A 89 12.25 3.52 10.70
CA PRO A 89 13.12 2.44 11.09
C PRO A 89 12.53 1.08 10.74
N HIS A 90 13.34 0.20 10.15
CA HIS A 90 12.93 -1.18 9.85
C HIS A 90 13.70 -2.14 10.74
N ALA A 91 13.00 -2.95 11.53
CA ALA A 91 13.62 -3.86 12.51
C ALA A 91 14.64 -3.16 13.44
N GLY A 92 14.36 -1.91 13.83
CA GLY A 92 15.26 -1.12 14.66
C GLY A 92 16.50 -0.58 13.93
N GLU A 93 16.49 -0.51 12.60
CA GLU A 93 17.61 0.01 11.81
C GLU A 93 17.22 1.19 10.91
N LEU A 94 18.15 2.13 10.76
CA LEU A 94 18.11 3.21 9.78
C LEU A 94 19.45 3.37 9.09
N PHE A 95 19.42 3.72 7.80
CA PHE A 95 20.62 3.87 6.98
C PHE A 95 20.75 5.26 6.40
N ILE A 96 21.94 5.85 6.60
CA ILE A 96 22.25 7.20 6.15
C ILE A 96 23.51 7.20 5.27
N SER A 97 23.65 8.24 4.47
CA SER A 97 24.85 8.54 3.68
C SER A 97 25.36 9.93 4.03
N ARG A 98 26.69 10.08 4.10
CA ARG A 98 27.32 11.36 4.43
C ARG A 98 28.75 11.45 3.90
N ALA A 99 29.19 12.69 3.66
CA ALA A 99 30.55 13.00 3.20
C ALA A 99 31.63 12.56 4.20
N GLN A 100 31.41 12.90 5.48
CA GLN A 100 32.36 12.71 6.57
C GLN A 100 31.64 12.63 7.91
N GLY A 101 32.25 12.01 8.91
CA GLY A 101 31.74 11.95 10.28
C GLY A 101 31.64 10.52 10.82
N ARG A 102 30.83 10.35 11.87
CA ARG A 102 30.64 9.06 12.54
C ARG A 102 29.92 8.06 11.64
N ARG A 103 30.38 6.80 11.67
CA ARG A 103 29.76 5.69 10.95
C ARG A 103 28.47 5.21 11.60
N ASP A 104 28.47 4.91 12.90
CA ASP A 104 27.30 4.28 13.51
C ASP A 104 26.85 4.97 14.80
N TYR A 105 25.54 5.04 15.00
CA TYR A 105 24.91 5.47 16.25
C TYR A 105 24.09 4.32 16.83
N GLN A 106 24.20 4.12 18.13
CA GLN A 106 23.51 3.09 18.89
C GLN A 106 22.63 3.78 19.92
N LEU A 107 21.32 3.71 19.72
CA LEU A 107 20.27 4.26 20.58
C LEU A 107 19.43 3.10 21.13
N PRO A 108 18.71 3.27 22.25
CA PRO A 108 17.72 2.31 22.70
C PRO A 108 16.75 1.93 21.56
N GLY A 109 16.74 0.66 21.17
CA GLY A 109 15.87 0.13 20.11
C GLY A 109 16.18 0.59 18.68
N LEU A 110 17.27 1.35 18.44
CA LEU A 110 17.59 1.90 17.12
C LEU A 110 19.10 1.93 16.84
N THR A 111 19.52 1.23 15.80
CA THR A 111 20.84 1.34 15.20
C THR A 111 20.76 2.22 13.95
N ILE A 112 21.63 3.23 13.86
CA ILE A 112 21.77 4.06 12.66
C ILE A 112 23.14 3.76 12.04
N GLY A 113 23.15 3.14 10.86
CA GLY A 113 24.37 2.81 10.12
C GLY A 113 24.62 3.79 8.98
N ALA A 114 25.83 4.33 8.88
CA ALA A 114 26.19 5.29 7.83
C ALA A 114 27.11 4.69 6.76
N THR A 115 26.90 5.13 5.52
CA THR A 115 27.87 5.05 4.44
C THR A 115 28.63 6.38 4.40
N VAL A 116 29.92 6.34 4.77
CA VAL A 116 30.78 7.53 4.88
C VAL A 116 31.83 7.52 3.77
N ARG A 117 31.68 8.42 2.80
CA ARG A 117 32.63 8.70 1.70
C ARG A 117 32.43 10.14 1.24
N ALA A 118 33.47 10.82 0.77
CA ALA A 118 33.42 12.25 0.40
C ALA A 118 32.30 12.60 -0.60
N ASP A 119 32.01 11.69 -1.54
CA ASP A 119 30.96 11.80 -2.56
C ASP A 119 29.52 11.59 -2.02
N ARG A 120 29.34 11.16 -0.77
CA ARG A 120 28.06 10.69 -0.23
C ARG A 120 27.25 11.73 0.53
N GLY A 121 27.58 13.01 0.37
CA GLY A 121 26.75 14.13 0.82
C GLY A 121 25.42 14.25 0.05
N PRO A 122 24.57 15.25 0.39
CA PRO A 122 23.33 15.52 -0.33
C PRO A 122 23.59 16.03 -1.75
N LEU A 123 22.83 15.54 -2.73
CA LEU A 123 22.84 16.01 -4.11
C LEU A 123 21.76 17.08 -4.31
N LEU A 124 22.15 18.36 -4.40
CA LEU A 124 21.19 19.48 -4.42
C LEU A 124 21.15 20.22 -5.76
N ASP A 125 22.26 20.19 -6.49
CA ASP A 125 22.54 20.92 -7.73
C ASP A 125 22.42 20.03 -8.98
N ALA A 126 21.68 18.94 -8.92
CA ALA A 126 21.46 18.07 -10.07
C ALA A 126 20.62 18.76 -11.17
N ALA A 127 20.92 18.50 -12.44
CA ALA A 127 20.16 19.03 -13.57
C ALA A 127 18.75 18.45 -13.58
N HIS A 128 18.61 17.13 -13.42
CA HIS A 128 17.32 16.46 -13.34
C HIS A 128 16.70 16.64 -11.95
N ALA A 129 15.46 17.13 -11.88
CA ALA A 129 14.77 17.32 -10.60
C ALA A 129 14.63 15.99 -9.81
N GLY A 130 14.42 14.87 -10.50
CA GLY A 130 14.34 13.53 -9.91
C GLY A 130 15.67 12.98 -9.37
N ALA A 131 16.79 13.67 -9.59
CA ALA A 131 18.11 13.32 -9.05
C ALA A 131 18.47 14.12 -7.78
N ARG A 132 17.69 15.17 -7.45
CA ARG A 132 17.93 16.03 -6.28
C ARG A 132 17.38 15.39 -5.01
N ASP A 133 18.22 15.30 -3.99
CA ASP A 133 17.82 14.88 -2.65
C ASP A 133 16.91 15.95 -2.02
N VAL A 134 15.91 15.51 -1.26
CA VAL A 134 14.84 16.37 -0.75
C VAL A 134 15.15 16.82 0.67
N PRO A 135 15.12 18.13 0.99
CA PRO A 135 15.27 18.60 2.37
C PRO A 135 14.17 18.07 3.29
N TYR A 136 14.56 17.66 4.51
CA TYR A 136 13.66 17.18 5.56
C TYR A 136 14.14 17.67 6.93
N GLY A 137 13.75 18.89 7.29
CA GLY A 137 14.31 19.59 8.45
C GLY A 137 15.81 19.84 8.25
N ASP A 138 16.63 19.48 9.25
CA ASP A 138 18.10 19.55 9.17
C ASP A 138 18.72 18.30 8.51
N LEU A 139 17.90 17.45 7.87
CA LEU A 139 18.31 16.26 7.15
C LEU A 139 17.95 16.38 5.66
N TYR A 140 18.39 15.40 4.87
CA TYR A 140 17.94 15.20 3.51
C TYR A 140 17.42 13.77 3.35
N VAL A 141 16.54 13.55 2.38
CA VAL A 141 16.08 12.23 1.93
C VAL A 141 16.60 12.00 0.53
N ALA A 142 17.20 10.84 0.29
CA ALA A 142 17.71 10.48 -1.03
C ALA A 142 16.60 10.57 -2.08
N SER A 143 16.92 11.14 -3.24
CA SER A 143 16.03 11.11 -4.39
C SER A 143 15.63 9.66 -4.72
N PRO A 144 14.46 9.41 -5.33
CA PRO A 144 14.08 8.06 -5.74
C PRO A 144 15.16 7.39 -6.60
N ALA A 145 15.76 8.14 -7.52
CA ALA A 145 16.88 7.70 -8.34
C ALA A 145 18.06 7.19 -7.49
N ARG A 146 18.51 7.98 -6.52
CA ARG A 146 19.59 7.61 -5.59
C ARG A 146 19.22 6.40 -4.75
N ALA A 147 18.02 6.39 -4.16
CA ALA A 147 17.56 5.32 -3.28
C ALA A 147 17.53 3.96 -4.01
N TYR A 148 16.99 3.90 -5.23
CA TYR A 148 17.00 2.68 -6.05
C TYR A 148 18.41 2.21 -6.37
N LEU A 149 19.29 3.12 -6.80
CA LEU A 149 20.67 2.76 -7.13
C LEU A 149 21.44 2.21 -5.92
N GLU A 150 21.34 2.87 -4.77
CA GLU A 150 22.00 2.43 -3.54
C GLU A 150 21.50 1.04 -3.10
N CYS A 151 20.19 0.77 -3.23
CA CYS A 151 19.59 -0.55 -2.97
C CYS A 151 20.01 -1.66 -3.95
N LEU A 152 20.57 -1.32 -5.12
CA LEU A 152 21.04 -2.29 -6.11
C LEU A 152 22.52 -2.64 -5.97
N THR A 153 23.13 -2.35 -4.83
CA THR A 153 24.51 -2.75 -4.52
C THR A 153 24.63 -4.27 -4.40
N ALA A 154 25.62 -4.86 -5.08
CA ALA A 154 25.89 -6.30 -5.05
C ALA A 154 26.91 -6.67 -3.96
N ASP A 155 26.58 -6.40 -2.69
CA ASP A 155 27.41 -6.79 -1.54
C ASP A 155 26.53 -7.40 -0.44
N ALA A 156 26.66 -8.72 -0.25
CA ALA A 156 25.88 -9.47 0.74
C ALA A 156 26.08 -8.95 2.18
N ARG A 157 27.23 -8.34 2.49
CA ARG A 157 27.50 -7.76 3.81
C ARG A 157 26.66 -6.51 4.08
N GLN A 158 26.07 -5.92 3.04
CA GLN A 158 25.21 -4.74 3.14
C GLN A 158 23.73 -5.09 3.08
N ALA A 159 23.36 -6.38 3.09
CA ALA A 159 21.98 -6.83 2.88
C ALA A 159 20.95 -6.14 3.78
N SER A 160 21.28 -5.82 5.03
CA SER A 160 20.35 -5.12 5.95
C SER A 160 19.93 -3.73 5.44
N ARG A 161 20.81 -3.05 4.69
CA ARG A 161 20.61 -1.71 4.12
C ARG A 161 19.79 -1.72 2.84
N LEU A 162 19.76 -2.85 2.13
CA LEU A 162 19.19 -2.97 0.79
C LEU A 162 17.72 -3.40 0.85
N LEU A 163 17.01 -3.17 -0.24
CA LEU A 163 15.74 -3.84 -0.49
C LEU A 163 16.00 -5.18 -1.18
N PRO A 164 15.24 -6.25 -0.85
CA PRO A 164 15.20 -7.46 -1.68
C PRO A 164 14.91 -7.09 -3.14
N ILE A 165 15.48 -7.83 -4.09
CA ILE A 165 15.33 -7.50 -5.51
C ILE A 165 13.87 -7.55 -5.94
N GLU A 166 13.09 -8.48 -5.39
CA GLU A 166 11.67 -8.63 -5.64
C GLU A 166 10.88 -7.41 -5.16
N GLU A 167 11.32 -6.78 -4.07
CA GLU A 167 10.70 -5.56 -3.54
C GLU A 167 11.03 -4.34 -4.40
N VAL A 168 12.27 -4.25 -4.91
CA VAL A 168 12.65 -3.22 -5.88
C VAL A 168 11.77 -3.32 -7.12
N GLU A 169 11.63 -4.52 -7.67
CA GLU A 169 10.81 -4.77 -8.86
C GLU A 169 9.32 -4.48 -8.64
N ARG A 170 8.74 -4.90 -7.49
CA ARG A 170 7.36 -4.57 -7.14
C ARG A 170 7.12 -3.07 -7.10
N ARG A 171 8.04 -2.30 -6.50
CA ARG A 171 7.89 -0.83 -6.44
C ARG A 171 8.03 -0.17 -7.82
N LEU A 172 8.88 -0.70 -8.69
CA LEU A 172 9.00 -0.24 -10.08
C LEU A 172 7.76 -0.60 -10.91
N GLU A 173 7.22 -1.81 -10.75
CA GLU A 173 5.97 -2.25 -11.38
C GLU A 173 4.81 -1.37 -10.93
N GLN A 174 4.67 -1.12 -9.63
CA GLN A 174 3.63 -0.25 -9.09
C GLN A 174 3.76 1.19 -9.61
N MET A 175 5.00 1.71 -9.74
CA MET A 175 5.23 3.02 -10.34
C MET A 175 4.76 3.06 -11.80
N LEU A 176 5.03 2.00 -12.56
CA LEU A 176 4.56 1.87 -13.94
C LEU A 176 3.04 1.81 -14.01
N ALA A 177 2.40 1.00 -13.16
CA ALA A 177 0.96 0.83 -13.15
C ALA A 177 0.21 2.13 -12.80
N VAL A 178 0.75 2.89 -11.83
CA VAL A 178 0.09 4.11 -11.31
C VAL A 178 0.44 5.36 -12.12
N ARG A 179 1.69 5.51 -12.56
CA ARG A 179 2.22 6.74 -13.16
C ARG A 179 2.63 6.59 -14.63
N GLY A 180 2.56 5.38 -15.16
CA GLY A 180 2.87 5.07 -16.55
C GLY A 180 4.36 5.10 -16.89
N GLU A 181 4.65 4.77 -18.15
CA GLU A 181 6.02 4.62 -18.66
C GLU A 181 6.87 5.89 -18.53
N ARG A 182 6.25 7.07 -18.67
CA ARG A 182 6.95 8.36 -18.53
C ARG A 182 7.61 8.50 -17.17
N SER A 183 6.96 8.01 -16.11
CA SER A 183 7.53 8.05 -14.75
C SER A 183 8.76 7.15 -14.62
N LEU A 184 8.72 5.95 -15.19
CA LEU A 184 9.85 5.03 -15.17
C LEU A 184 11.02 5.53 -16.02
N ASN A 185 10.75 6.13 -17.18
CA ASN A 185 11.79 6.74 -18.00
C ASN A 185 12.41 7.97 -17.30
N GLY A 186 11.60 8.83 -16.66
CA GLY A 186 12.13 9.93 -15.85
C GLY A 186 12.99 9.45 -14.67
N LEU A 187 12.61 8.35 -14.02
CA LEU A 187 13.45 7.70 -13.01
C LEU A 187 14.78 7.22 -13.60
N ARG A 188 14.75 6.59 -14.77
CA ARG A 188 15.94 6.11 -15.48
C ARG A 188 16.89 7.26 -15.85
N ASP A 189 16.36 8.37 -16.35
CA ASP A 189 17.17 9.54 -16.72
C ASP A 189 17.81 10.19 -15.50
N ALA A 190 17.05 10.39 -14.43
CA ALA A 190 17.58 10.88 -13.16
C ALA A 190 18.63 9.94 -12.56
N ALA A 191 18.40 8.62 -12.63
CA ALA A 191 19.35 7.62 -12.14
C ALA A 191 20.67 7.63 -12.91
N ARG A 192 20.66 7.96 -14.19
CA ARG A 192 21.91 8.11 -14.96
C ARG A 192 22.78 9.21 -14.39
N GLU A 193 22.21 10.38 -14.15
CA GLU A 193 22.94 11.51 -13.56
C GLU A 193 23.45 11.19 -12.15
N VAL A 194 22.61 10.60 -11.30
CA VAL A 194 23.04 10.18 -9.95
C VAL A 194 24.18 9.16 -10.02
N ALA A 195 24.12 8.23 -10.97
CA ALA A 195 25.15 7.21 -11.12
C ALA A 195 26.52 7.80 -11.49
N ASP A 196 26.54 8.79 -12.38
CA ASP A 196 27.78 9.49 -12.76
C ASP A 196 28.37 10.27 -11.58
N ARG A 197 27.53 10.92 -10.77
CA ARG A 197 28.00 11.75 -9.63
C ARG A 197 28.45 10.93 -8.42
N LEU A 198 27.83 9.78 -8.18
CA LEU A 198 28.07 8.94 -7.01
C LEU A 198 28.90 7.69 -7.31
N ASP A 199 29.41 7.51 -8.53
CA ASP A 199 30.12 6.30 -8.94
C ASP A 199 29.26 5.04 -8.71
N LEU A 200 28.03 5.05 -9.25
CA LEU A 200 27.04 3.96 -9.16
C LEU A 200 26.67 3.39 -10.54
N THR A 201 27.59 3.45 -11.51
CA THR A 201 27.37 3.02 -12.90
C THR A 201 26.94 1.55 -13.00
N ALA A 202 27.52 0.67 -12.18
CA ALA A 202 27.14 -0.74 -12.15
C ALA A 202 25.68 -0.95 -11.69
N GLN A 203 25.25 -0.18 -10.69
CA GLN A 203 23.89 -0.18 -10.17
C GLN A 203 22.91 0.39 -11.20
N PHE A 204 23.31 1.43 -11.93
CA PHE A 204 22.51 1.98 -13.02
C PHE A 204 22.27 0.95 -14.13
N VAL A 205 23.31 0.22 -14.56
CA VAL A 205 23.16 -0.86 -15.55
C VAL A 205 22.17 -1.93 -15.08
N ARG A 206 22.14 -2.25 -13.77
CA ARG A 206 21.15 -3.16 -13.20
C ARG A 206 19.75 -2.57 -13.23
N LEU A 207 19.58 -1.33 -12.77
CA LEU A 207 18.28 -0.63 -12.77
C LEU A 207 17.70 -0.54 -14.18
N ASP A 208 18.52 -0.14 -15.16
CA ASP A 208 18.14 -0.02 -16.57
C ASP A 208 17.68 -1.37 -17.16
N LYS A 209 18.27 -2.50 -16.73
CA LYS A 209 17.79 -3.85 -17.10
C LYS A 209 16.40 -4.15 -16.54
N LEU A 210 16.16 -3.84 -15.27
CA LEU A 210 14.86 -4.07 -14.63
C LEU A 210 13.78 -3.21 -15.29
N ILE A 211 14.03 -1.91 -15.46
CA ILE A 211 13.08 -0.99 -16.11
C ILE A 211 12.86 -1.42 -17.56
N GLY A 212 13.92 -1.81 -18.28
CA GLY A 212 13.80 -2.30 -19.65
C GLY A 212 12.92 -3.53 -19.77
N ALA A 213 13.02 -4.47 -18.81
CA ALA A 213 12.21 -5.68 -18.80
C ALA A 213 10.73 -5.38 -18.46
N LEU A 214 10.48 -4.49 -17.50
CA LEU A 214 9.13 -4.03 -17.15
C LEU A 214 8.42 -3.32 -18.30
N LEU A 215 9.15 -2.59 -19.14
CA LEU A 215 8.65 -1.92 -20.34
C LEU A 215 8.60 -2.85 -21.58
N GLY A 216 8.89 -4.14 -21.43
CA GLY A 216 8.89 -5.10 -22.56
C GLY A 216 10.05 -4.93 -23.57
N THR A 217 10.96 -3.98 -23.34
CA THR A 217 12.12 -3.73 -24.21
C THR A 217 13.31 -4.67 -23.94
N ARG A 218 13.24 -5.47 -22.87
CA ARG A 218 14.25 -6.47 -22.50
C ARG A 218 13.58 -7.76 -22.01
N PRO A 219 14.30 -8.90 -22.03
CA PRO A 219 13.73 -10.18 -21.62
C PRO A 219 13.27 -10.21 -20.15
N ALA A 220 12.10 -10.83 -19.91
CA ALA A 220 11.51 -10.98 -18.57
C ALA A 220 12.38 -11.78 -17.58
N ARG A 221 13.34 -12.60 -18.06
CA ARG A 221 14.30 -13.35 -17.22
C ARG A 221 15.17 -12.49 -16.29
N HIS A 222 15.15 -11.17 -16.48
CA HIS A 222 15.83 -10.23 -15.60
C HIS A 222 15.02 -9.87 -14.34
N LEU A 223 13.77 -10.32 -14.27
CA LEU A 223 12.84 -10.07 -13.18
C LEU A 223 12.66 -11.34 -12.34
N SER A 224 12.45 -11.18 -11.04
CA SER A 224 12.27 -12.26 -10.08
C SER A 224 10.91 -12.23 -9.37
N SER A 225 10.33 -11.05 -9.20
CA SER A 225 9.02 -10.86 -8.56
C SER A 225 7.88 -11.26 -9.49
N ARG A 226 6.89 -11.95 -8.92
CA ARG A 226 5.72 -12.43 -9.67
C ARG A 226 4.96 -11.30 -10.38
N PRO A 227 4.69 -10.11 -9.77
CA PRO A 227 3.99 -9.03 -10.44
C PRO A 227 4.79 -8.45 -11.61
N ALA A 228 6.11 -8.27 -11.46
CA ALA A 228 6.95 -7.73 -12.51
C ALA A 228 7.07 -8.70 -13.70
N ILE A 229 7.23 -10.00 -13.44
CA ILE A 229 7.23 -11.03 -14.48
C ILE A 229 5.89 -11.03 -15.23
N ALA A 230 4.77 -11.00 -14.50
CA ALA A 230 3.45 -11.03 -15.12
C ALA A 230 3.20 -9.79 -16.00
N ARG A 231 3.66 -8.60 -15.57
CA ARG A 231 3.65 -7.41 -16.41
C ARG A 231 4.49 -7.56 -17.67
N ALA A 232 5.72 -8.06 -17.55
CA ALA A 232 6.59 -8.27 -18.71
C ALA A 232 6.03 -9.31 -19.71
N LEU A 233 5.13 -10.19 -19.25
CA LEU A 233 4.40 -11.16 -20.08
C LEU A 233 3.06 -10.62 -20.62
N GLY A 234 2.70 -9.36 -20.33
CA GLY A 234 1.46 -8.75 -20.80
C GLY A 234 0.21 -9.13 -20.01
N MET A 235 0.37 -9.72 -18.82
CA MET A 235 -0.73 -10.13 -17.93
C MET A 235 -0.55 -9.53 -16.53
N PRO A 236 -0.46 -8.19 -16.39
CA PRO A 236 -0.26 -7.58 -15.08
C PRO A 236 -1.49 -7.80 -14.18
N TYR A 237 -1.26 -7.89 -12.88
CA TYR A 237 -2.31 -8.12 -11.89
C TYR A 237 -2.04 -7.37 -10.59
N ASP A 238 -3.07 -7.15 -9.79
CA ASP A 238 -2.98 -6.54 -8.47
C ASP A 238 -2.65 -7.61 -7.41
N GLU A 239 -1.38 -7.66 -7.00
CA GLU A 239 -0.90 -8.63 -6.01
C GLU A 239 -1.59 -8.50 -4.65
N GLN A 240 -1.94 -7.27 -4.23
CA GLN A 240 -2.61 -7.07 -2.94
C GLN A 240 -3.99 -7.71 -2.95
N ARG A 241 -4.70 -7.64 -4.08
CA ARG A 241 -6.04 -8.22 -4.24
C ARG A 241 -6.01 -9.73 -4.34
N VAL A 242 -5.04 -10.28 -5.07
CA VAL A 242 -4.79 -11.74 -5.10
C VAL A 242 -4.51 -12.26 -3.69
N ASN A 243 -3.65 -11.59 -2.92
CA ASN A 243 -3.39 -11.97 -1.53
C ASN A 243 -4.65 -11.90 -0.63
N LEU A 244 -5.56 -10.97 -0.89
CA LEU A 244 -6.84 -10.91 -0.18
C LEU A 244 -7.75 -12.09 -0.56
N PHE A 245 -7.85 -12.42 -1.85
CA PHE A 245 -8.60 -13.61 -2.30
C PHE A 245 -8.06 -14.89 -1.67
N GLU A 246 -6.74 -15.08 -1.65
CA GLU A 246 -6.10 -16.24 -1.03
C GLU A 246 -6.42 -16.35 0.47
N ARG A 247 -6.44 -15.21 1.20
CA ARG A 247 -6.81 -15.19 2.62
C ARG A 247 -8.27 -15.54 2.84
N VAL A 248 -9.18 -14.98 2.04
CA VAL A 248 -10.62 -15.27 2.13
C VAL A 248 -10.88 -16.72 1.79
N ALA A 249 -10.33 -17.24 0.69
CA ALA A 249 -10.44 -18.65 0.32
C ALA A 249 -9.89 -19.56 1.43
N GLY A 250 -8.76 -19.19 2.03
CA GLY A 250 -8.21 -19.88 3.20
C GLY A 250 -9.20 -19.96 4.37
N GLN A 251 -9.86 -18.85 4.72
CA GLN A 251 -10.85 -18.82 5.78
C GLN A 251 -12.11 -19.64 5.43
N LEU A 252 -12.66 -19.48 4.22
CA LEU A 252 -13.86 -20.18 3.75
C LEU A 252 -13.68 -21.71 3.80
N ARG A 253 -12.50 -22.20 3.41
CA ARG A 253 -12.20 -23.65 3.47
C ARG A 253 -12.10 -24.19 4.90
N THR A 254 -11.66 -23.37 5.85
CA THR A 254 -11.49 -23.79 7.25
C THR A 254 -12.76 -23.62 8.08
N TYR A 255 -13.72 -22.85 7.60
CA TYR A 255 -14.97 -22.62 8.31
C TYR A 255 -15.93 -23.82 8.14
N PRO A 256 -16.52 -24.34 9.22
CA PRO A 256 -17.41 -25.50 9.16
C PRO A 256 -18.81 -25.09 8.70
N PHE A 257 -18.97 -24.83 7.40
CA PHE A 257 -20.28 -24.58 6.82
C PHE A 257 -21.17 -25.83 6.90
N ALA A 258 -22.46 -25.62 7.15
CA ALA A 258 -23.45 -26.67 6.98
C ALA A 258 -23.58 -27.00 5.48
N ASP A 259 -23.75 -28.28 5.16
CA ASP A 259 -24.15 -28.70 3.83
C ASP A 259 -25.65 -28.46 3.68
N LEU A 260 -26.00 -27.49 2.83
CA LEU A 260 -27.38 -27.04 2.63
C LEU A 260 -27.86 -27.50 1.27
N ASP A 261 -28.98 -28.21 1.24
CA ASP A 261 -29.67 -28.53 0.00
C ASP A 261 -30.20 -27.26 -0.67
N GLU A 262 -30.13 -27.19 -2.01
CA GLU A 262 -30.70 -26.11 -2.81
C GLU A 262 -32.24 -26.19 -2.82
N PRO A 263 -32.96 -25.28 -2.13
CA PRO A 263 -34.40 -25.38 -1.98
C PRO A 263 -35.18 -24.85 -3.20
N ALA A 264 -34.53 -24.10 -4.10
CA ALA A 264 -35.18 -23.27 -5.11
C ALA A 264 -34.79 -23.66 -6.55
N ARG A 265 -34.59 -24.95 -6.82
CA ARG A 265 -34.11 -25.43 -8.13
C ARG A 265 -34.99 -25.06 -9.32
N ALA A 266 -36.30 -24.86 -9.17
CA ALA A 266 -37.19 -24.55 -10.31
C ALA A 266 -38.52 -23.89 -9.90
N GLY A 267 -39.20 -23.30 -10.89
CA GLY A 267 -40.54 -22.75 -10.76
C GLY A 267 -40.62 -21.59 -9.76
N ARG A 268 -41.78 -21.46 -9.09
CA ARG A 268 -42.06 -20.34 -8.17
C ARG A 268 -41.06 -20.18 -7.03
N ALA A 269 -40.45 -21.28 -6.57
CA ALA A 269 -39.42 -21.21 -5.53
C ALA A 269 -38.18 -20.47 -6.05
N ARG A 270 -37.73 -20.78 -7.29
CA ARG A 270 -36.62 -20.09 -7.95
C ARG A 270 -36.90 -18.60 -8.10
N ASP A 271 -38.07 -18.28 -8.64
CA ASP A 271 -38.47 -16.89 -8.88
C ASP A 271 -38.53 -16.09 -7.57
N MET A 272 -39.00 -16.70 -6.48
CA MET A 272 -39.04 -16.05 -5.17
C MET A 272 -37.64 -15.75 -4.63
N PHE A 273 -36.70 -16.70 -4.73
CA PHE A 273 -35.32 -16.48 -4.31
C PHE A 273 -34.64 -15.38 -5.13
N ALA A 274 -34.76 -15.44 -6.46
CA ALA A 274 -34.23 -14.41 -7.35
C ALA A 274 -34.85 -13.03 -7.09
N PHE A 275 -36.14 -12.97 -6.74
CA PHE A 275 -36.81 -11.72 -6.38
C PHE A 275 -36.23 -11.13 -5.09
N VAL A 276 -36.06 -11.95 -4.05
CA VAL A 276 -35.47 -11.53 -2.77
C VAL A 276 -34.04 -11.04 -2.97
N GLU A 277 -33.21 -11.79 -3.70
CA GLU A 277 -31.83 -11.39 -4.02
C GLU A 277 -31.78 -10.07 -4.78
N SER A 278 -32.59 -9.93 -5.84
CA SER A 278 -32.66 -8.70 -6.62
C SER A 278 -33.07 -7.51 -5.78
N TYR A 279 -34.13 -7.64 -4.98
CA TYR A 279 -34.65 -6.56 -4.14
C TYR A 279 -33.59 -6.08 -3.14
N PHE A 280 -32.98 -6.99 -2.37
CA PHE A 280 -32.01 -6.61 -1.34
C PHE A 280 -30.68 -6.13 -1.93
N SER A 281 -30.20 -6.73 -3.02
CA SER A 281 -28.99 -6.28 -3.70
C SER A 281 -29.13 -4.85 -4.21
N ASN A 282 -30.29 -4.49 -4.78
CA ASN A 282 -30.55 -3.13 -5.24
C ASN A 282 -30.78 -2.15 -4.08
N TYR A 283 -31.45 -2.60 -3.02
CA TYR A 283 -31.69 -1.78 -1.82
C TYR A 283 -30.39 -1.31 -1.16
N ILE A 284 -29.39 -2.19 -1.00
CA ILE A 284 -28.11 -1.83 -0.37
C ILE A 284 -27.27 -0.89 -1.24
N GLU A 285 -27.46 -0.92 -2.56
CA GLU A 285 -26.83 0.00 -3.52
C GLU A 285 -27.54 1.37 -3.58
N GLY A 286 -28.64 1.55 -2.85
CA GLY A 286 -29.38 2.81 -2.75
C GLY A 286 -30.60 2.92 -3.65
N THR A 287 -30.93 1.87 -4.42
CA THR A 287 -32.15 1.78 -5.21
C THR A 287 -33.32 1.35 -4.32
N THR A 288 -34.04 2.33 -3.76
CA THR A 288 -35.11 2.06 -2.80
C THR A 288 -36.48 2.01 -3.49
N PHE A 289 -37.08 0.82 -3.53
CA PHE A 289 -38.50 0.62 -3.89
C PHE A 289 -39.20 -0.02 -2.69
N THR A 290 -40.52 0.07 -2.60
CA THR A 290 -41.25 -0.85 -1.72
C THR A 290 -41.21 -2.26 -2.29
N VAL A 291 -41.51 -3.27 -1.47
CA VAL A 291 -41.58 -4.66 -1.93
C VAL A 291 -42.64 -4.81 -3.02
N GLU A 292 -43.78 -4.14 -2.87
CA GLU A 292 -44.88 -4.16 -3.84
C GLU A 292 -44.46 -3.50 -5.17
N GLU A 293 -43.75 -2.37 -5.13
CA GLU A 293 -43.24 -1.72 -6.33
C GLU A 293 -42.24 -2.62 -7.07
N ALA A 294 -41.32 -3.26 -6.35
CA ALA A 294 -40.37 -4.20 -6.93
C ALA A 294 -41.08 -5.43 -7.52
N GLU A 295 -42.13 -5.94 -6.87
CA GLU A 295 -42.96 -7.03 -7.38
C GLU A 295 -43.62 -6.64 -8.72
N GLU A 296 -44.16 -5.42 -8.81
CA GLU A 296 -44.75 -4.91 -10.05
C GLU A 296 -43.72 -4.73 -11.16
N ILE A 297 -42.51 -4.28 -10.83
CA ILE A 297 -41.40 -4.18 -11.79
C ILE A 297 -41.05 -5.57 -12.34
N VAL A 298 -40.80 -6.54 -11.45
CA VAL A 298 -40.29 -7.87 -11.81
C VAL A 298 -41.34 -8.73 -12.49
N PHE A 299 -42.53 -8.87 -11.90
CA PHE A 299 -43.55 -9.83 -12.35
C PHE A 299 -44.58 -9.24 -13.30
N LYS A 300 -44.74 -7.91 -13.32
CA LYS A 300 -45.71 -7.22 -14.20
C LYS A 300 -45.03 -6.33 -15.26
N GLY A 301 -43.70 -6.25 -15.26
CA GLY A 301 -42.93 -5.43 -16.22
C GLY A 301 -43.22 -3.93 -16.10
N LYS A 302 -43.68 -3.47 -14.94
CA LYS A 302 -44.10 -2.07 -14.75
C LYS A 302 -42.86 -1.18 -14.66
N LEU A 303 -42.73 -0.23 -15.57
CA LEU A 303 -41.72 0.82 -15.47
C LEU A 303 -42.20 1.94 -14.54
N VAL A 304 -41.40 2.29 -13.54
CA VAL A 304 -41.70 3.43 -12.66
C VAL A 304 -41.30 4.73 -13.38
N PRO A 305 -42.24 5.69 -13.57
CA PRO A 305 -41.92 6.96 -14.19
C PRO A 305 -40.75 7.66 -13.49
N GLN A 306 -39.82 8.23 -14.28
CA GLN A 306 -38.63 8.92 -13.79
C GLN A 306 -37.59 8.05 -13.06
N ARG A 307 -37.82 6.74 -12.94
CA ARG A 307 -36.91 5.76 -12.33
C ARG A 307 -36.66 4.58 -13.25
N HIS A 308 -36.52 4.87 -14.54
CA HIS A 308 -36.38 3.86 -15.58
C HIS A 308 -35.09 3.04 -15.44
N GLU A 309 -33.97 3.68 -15.07
CA GLU A 309 -32.69 2.98 -14.82
C GLU A 309 -32.80 2.06 -13.60
N ASP A 310 -33.26 2.59 -12.46
CA ASP A 310 -33.47 1.83 -11.23
C ASP A 310 -34.41 0.63 -11.41
N SER A 311 -35.51 0.80 -12.17
CA SER A 311 -36.44 -0.29 -12.48
C SER A 311 -35.74 -1.38 -13.32
N HIS A 312 -34.85 -0.97 -14.23
CA HIS A 312 -34.07 -1.88 -15.04
C HIS A 312 -33.00 -2.63 -14.26
N ASP A 313 -32.35 -1.99 -13.27
CA ASP A 313 -31.36 -2.64 -12.41
C ASP A 313 -32.01 -3.79 -11.61
N VAL A 314 -33.18 -3.54 -11.02
CA VAL A 314 -33.98 -4.56 -10.30
C VAL A 314 -34.41 -5.69 -11.23
N LEU A 315 -34.96 -5.35 -12.40
CA LEU A 315 -35.38 -6.37 -13.36
C LEU A 315 -34.17 -7.18 -13.85
N GLY A 316 -33.07 -6.54 -14.25
CA GLY A 316 -31.85 -7.17 -14.75
C GLY A 316 -31.17 -8.07 -13.73
N THR A 317 -31.16 -7.69 -12.44
CA THR A 317 -30.63 -8.51 -11.34
C THR A 317 -31.47 -9.75 -11.12
N PHE A 318 -32.80 -9.60 -11.06
CA PHE A 318 -33.73 -10.75 -11.00
C PHE A 318 -33.49 -11.69 -12.19
N ASP A 319 -33.32 -11.09 -13.35
CA ASP A 319 -33.12 -11.78 -14.60
C ASP A 319 -31.82 -12.58 -14.68
N ALA A 320 -30.76 -12.12 -14.04
CA ALA A 320 -29.50 -12.84 -13.89
C ALA A 320 -29.61 -13.95 -12.82
N ALA A 321 -30.29 -13.69 -11.70
CA ALA A 321 -30.46 -14.67 -10.63
C ALA A 321 -31.45 -15.81 -10.98
N ALA A 322 -32.45 -15.58 -11.83
CA ALA A 322 -33.49 -16.59 -12.09
C ALA A 322 -33.20 -17.51 -13.29
N ARG A 323 -32.36 -17.07 -14.23
CA ARG A 323 -32.26 -17.69 -15.57
C ARG A 323 -30.90 -18.31 -15.85
N ASP A 324 -30.93 -19.36 -16.66
CA ASP A 324 -29.72 -19.96 -17.21
C ASP A 324 -29.11 -19.06 -18.29
N PRO A 325 -27.78 -19.06 -18.48
CA PRO A 325 -26.82 -19.92 -17.78
C PRO A 325 -26.49 -19.47 -16.36
N PHE A 326 -26.79 -18.20 -16.00
CA PHE A 326 -26.28 -17.54 -14.79
C PHE A 326 -26.67 -18.19 -13.46
N TYR A 327 -27.83 -18.83 -13.39
CA TYR A 327 -28.27 -19.52 -12.18
C TYR A 327 -27.60 -20.88 -11.98
N SER A 328 -27.54 -21.73 -13.02
CA SER A 328 -27.23 -23.17 -12.85
C SER A 328 -25.95 -23.67 -13.52
N GLN A 329 -25.30 -22.86 -14.36
CA GLN A 329 -24.17 -23.31 -15.18
C GLN A 329 -22.91 -22.51 -14.87
N PRO A 330 -22.29 -22.64 -13.69
CA PRO A 330 -21.11 -21.85 -13.33
C PRO A 330 -20.00 -21.99 -14.40
N PRO A 331 -19.19 -20.94 -14.59
CA PRO A 331 -18.16 -20.94 -15.61
C PRO A 331 -17.18 -22.11 -15.43
N ALA A 332 -16.82 -22.76 -16.55
CA ALA A 332 -15.94 -23.94 -16.54
C ALA A 332 -14.46 -23.56 -16.70
N THR A 333 -14.19 -22.44 -17.35
CA THR A 333 -12.84 -21.93 -17.62
C THR A 333 -12.66 -20.50 -17.13
N GLU A 334 -11.39 -20.07 -17.07
CA GLU A 334 -11.03 -18.70 -16.72
C GLU A 334 -11.63 -17.69 -17.70
N GLU A 335 -11.59 -18.00 -18.99
CA GLU A 335 -12.20 -17.20 -20.06
C GLU A 335 -13.72 -17.11 -19.89
N ASP A 336 -14.38 -18.24 -19.63
CA ASP A 336 -15.83 -18.26 -19.39
C ASP A 336 -16.20 -17.42 -18.18
N PHE A 337 -15.40 -17.42 -17.12
CA PHE A 337 -15.64 -16.61 -15.93
C PHE A 337 -15.56 -15.12 -16.20
N LEU A 338 -14.57 -14.68 -16.97
CA LEU A 338 -14.46 -13.27 -17.34
C LEU A 338 -15.65 -12.83 -18.20
N GLU A 339 -16.01 -13.63 -19.19
CA GLU A 339 -17.14 -13.34 -20.06
C GLU A 339 -18.48 -13.37 -19.29
N TRP A 340 -18.63 -14.31 -18.36
CA TRP A 340 -19.78 -14.39 -17.46
C TRP A 340 -19.96 -13.08 -16.68
N ASN A 341 -18.90 -12.56 -16.06
CA ASN A 341 -18.95 -11.30 -15.33
C ASN A 341 -19.40 -10.14 -16.23
N ARG A 342 -18.90 -10.07 -17.47
CA ARG A 342 -19.31 -9.06 -18.46
C ARG A 342 -20.79 -9.20 -18.82
N GLN A 343 -21.26 -10.41 -19.09
CA GLN A 343 -22.66 -10.62 -19.48
C GLN A 343 -23.64 -10.33 -18.34
N VAL A 344 -23.33 -10.76 -17.11
CA VAL A 344 -24.13 -10.41 -15.93
C VAL A 344 -24.18 -8.89 -15.76
N ASN A 345 -23.03 -8.22 -15.83
CA ASN A 345 -22.98 -6.76 -15.71
C ASN A 345 -23.76 -6.05 -16.82
N ALA A 346 -23.65 -6.50 -18.07
CA ALA A 346 -24.42 -5.95 -19.20
C ALA A 346 -25.93 -6.10 -18.97
N LYS A 347 -26.35 -7.21 -18.37
CA LYS A 347 -27.76 -7.48 -18.07
C LYS A 347 -28.28 -6.60 -16.95
N VAL A 348 -27.52 -6.47 -15.86
CA VAL A 348 -27.90 -5.65 -14.69
C VAL A 348 -27.87 -4.17 -15.02
N MET A 349 -26.79 -3.68 -15.62
CA MET A 349 -26.56 -2.24 -15.84
C MET A 349 -27.08 -1.73 -17.19
N GLY A 350 -27.80 -2.55 -17.97
CA GLY A 350 -28.08 -2.32 -19.39
C GLY A 350 -28.76 -0.98 -19.72
N ALA A 351 -29.56 -0.43 -18.79
CA ALA A 351 -30.20 0.88 -18.96
C ALA A 351 -29.26 2.08 -18.73
N ARG A 352 -28.12 1.87 -18.06
CA ARG A 352 -27.17 2.91 -17.66
C ARG A 352 -26.06 3.06 -18.70
N SER A 353 -26.41 3.57 -19.87
CA SER A 353 -25.45 3.79 -20.98
C SER A 353 -24.22 4.63 -20.59
N ALA A 354 -24.35 5.51 -19.61
CA ALA A 354 -23.28 6.36 -19.10
C ALA A 354 -22.09 5.59 -18.48
N VAL A 355 -22.27 4.32 -18.12
CA VAL A 355 -21.24 3.50 -17.45
C VAL A 355 -20.72 2.31 -18.28
N SER A 356 -21.06 2.25 -19.57
CA SER A 356 -20.60 1.18 -20.49
C SER A 356 -20.89 -0.25 -19.97
N PRO A 357 -22.17 -0.66 -19.91
CA PRO A 357 -22.55 -1.97 -19.38
C PRO A 357 -21.83 -3.14 -20.07
N GLY A 358 -21.29 -4.06 -19.28
CA GLY A 358 -20.57 -5.24 -19.77
C GLY A 358 -19.12 -5.00 -20.19
N GLU A 359 -18.61 -3.78 -20.07
CA GLU A 359 -17.22 -3.45 -20.36
C GLU A 359 -16.38 -3.33 -19.08
N TRP A 360 -15.10 -3.70 -19.18
CA TRP A 360 -14.17 -3.44 -18.09
C TRP A 360 -13.99 -1.94 -17.87
N LYS A 361 -13.93 -1.54 -16.61
CA LYS A 361 -13.72 -0.14 -16.24
C LYS A 361 -12.46 0.42 -16.89
N GLN A 362 -12.56 1.63 -17.42
CA GLN A 362 -11.45 2.36 -18.05
C GLN A 362 -10.89 3.48 -17.17
N ARG A 363 -11.53 3.72 -16.02
CA ARG A 363 -11.16 4.78 -15.08
C ARG A 363 -10.95 4.20 -13.69
N LEU A 364 -10.05 4.86 -12.96
CA LEU A 364 -9.87 4.67 -11.53
C LEU A 364 -11.18 4.94 -10.78
N ASN A 365 -11.48 4.10 -9.79
CA ASN A 365 -12.60 4.29 -8.89
C ASN A 365 -12.20 4.02 -7.44
N GLN A 366 -12.90 4.66 -6.51
CA GLN A 366 -12.62 4.67 -5.08
C GLN A 366 -13.93 4.65 -4.29
N ALA A 367 -13.95 3.99 -3.14
CA ALA A 367 -15.02 4.08 -2.15
C ALA A 367 -14.41 4.37 -0.77
N GLY A 368 -14.83 5.48 -0.14
CA GLY A 368 -14.19 5.97 1.09
C GLY A 368 -12.70 6.17 0.89
N ASN A 369 -11.86 5.50 1.67
CA ASN A 369 -10.39 5.55 1.54
C ASN A 369 -9.81 4.38 0.71
N THR A 370 -10.66 3.57 0.09
CA THR A 370 -10.24 2.36 -0.66
C THR A 370 -10.22 2.64 -2.15
N PHE A 371 -9.05 2.57 -2.77
CA PHE A 371 -8.92 2.51 -4.23
C PHE A 371 -9.12 1.07 -4.71
N PHE A 372 -9.97 0.88 -5.72
CA PHE A 372 -10.16 -0.41 -6.36
C PHE A 372 -9.03 -0.71 -7.35
N VAL A 373 -8.99 -1.96 -7.84
CA VAL A 373 -8.01 -2.46 -8.82
C VAL A 373 -7.85 -1.48 -9.99
N LEU A 374 -6.63 -1.21 -10.45
CA LEU A 374 -6.44 -0.34 -11.62
C LEU A 374 -7.09 -0.96 -12.87
N PRO A 375 -7.64 -0.16 -13.82
CA PRO A 375 -8.24 -0.66 -15.06
C PRO A 375 -7.46 -1.79 -15.75
N GLU A 376 -6.17 -1.55 -16.03
CA GLU A 376 -5.28 -2.50 -16.70
C GLU A 376 -4.96 -3.77 -15.90
N LEU A 377 -5.25 -3.79 -14.59
CA LEU A 377 -4.97 -4.93 -13.71
C LEU A 377 -6.20 -5.82 -13.49
N VAL A 378 -7.41 -5.39 -13.90
CA VAL A 378 -8.66 -6.08 -13.55
C VAL A 378 -8.67 -7.52 -14.03
N GLU A 379 -8.48 -7.72 -15.33
CA GLU A 379 -8.53 -9.05 -15.93
C GLU A 379 -7.44 -9.95 -15.35
N GLY A 380 -6.19 -9.51 -15.33
CA GLY A 380 -5.09 -10.31 -14.77
C GLY A 380 -5.30 -10.67 -13.30
N THR A 381 -5.93 -9.79 -12.51
CA THR A 381 -6.27 -10.08 -11.10
C THR A 381 -7.33 -11.17 -10.98
N LEU A 382 -8.41 -11.09 -11.76
CA LEU A 382 -9.47 -12.09 -11.77
C LEU A 382 -8.96 -13.44 -12.27
N ARG A 383 -8.19 -13.44 -13.36
CA ARG A 383 -7.48 -14.61 -13.89
C ARG A 383 -6.61 -15.27 -12.81
N LYS A 384 -5.79 -14.48 -12.14
CA LYS A 384 -4.90 -15.00 -11.08
C LYS A 384 -5.66 -15.60 -9.90
N ALA A 385 -6.85 -15.10 -9.60
CA ALA A 385 -7.70 -15.59 -8.52
C ALA A 385 -8.55 -16.81 -8.93
N TRP A 386 -8.83 -17.01 -10.22
CA TRP A 386 -9.69 -18.08 -10.75
C TRP A 386 -9.37 -19.47 -10.19
N PRO A 387 -8.10 -19.92 -10.10
CA PRO A 387 -7.78 -21.25 -9.55
C PRO A 387 -8.25 -21.48 -8.11
N LEU A 388 -8.55 -20.43 -7.35
CA LEU A 388 -9.05 -20.55 -5.97
C LEU A 388 -10.46 -21.17 -5.92
N PHE A 389 -11.31 -20.96 -6.94
CA PHE A 389 -12.65 -21.55 -7.01
C PHE A 389 -12.61 -23.07 -6.97
N ALA A 390 -11.63 -23.68 -7.66
CA ALA A 390 -11.46 -25.13 -7.67
C ALA A 390 -11.05 -25.71 -6.30
N THR A 391 -10.73 -24.86 -5.32
CA THR A 391 -10.39 -25.27 -3.95
C THR A 391 -11.60 -25.26 -3.00
N MET A 392 -12.78 -24.93 -3.49
CA MET A 392 -14.02 -24.79 -2.72
C MET A 392 -14.93 -26.01 -2.96
N ASP A 393 -15.26 -26.72 -1.89
CA ASP A 393 -15.97 -28.01 -1.95
C ASP A 393 -17.48 -27.86 -1.67
N LEU A 394 -17.84 -26.90 -0.81
CA LEU A 394 -19.23 -26.65 -0.39
C LEU A 394 -19.84 -25.47 -1.15
N ALA A 395 -21.16 -25.48 -1.34
CA ALA A 395 -21.88 -24.38 -1.99
C ALA A 395 -21.63 -23.02 -1.30
N MET A 396 -21.65 -22.97 0.03
CA MET A 396 -21.38 -21.75 0.81
C MET A 396 -19.92 -21.27 0.73
N GLN A 397 -19.00 -22.08 0.19
CA GLN A 397 -17.61 -21.67 -0.04
C GLN A 397 -17.42 -21.05 -1.43
N ARG A 398 -18.27 -21.41 -2.40
CA ARG A 398 -18.11 -21.10 -3.83
C ARG A 398 -18.62 -19.73 -4.23
#